data_AF-A0A958X355-F1
#
_entry.id   AF-A0A958X355-F1
#
_cell.length_a   1.000
_cell.length_b   1.000
_cell.length_c   1.000
_cell.angle_alpha   90.00
_cell.angle_beta   90.00
_cell.angle_gamma   90.00
#
_symmetry.space_group_name_H-M   'P 1'
#
loop_
_entity.id
_entity.type
_entity.pdbx_description
1 polymer ?
#
loop_
_entity_poly.entity_id
_entity_poly.type
_entity_poly.pdbx_seq_one_letter_code
_entity_poly.pdbx_strand_id
1 'polypeptide(L)'
;DRAIKILSELPRGDDYHPLHYADFLLGVARLHRLDENAQLPLLRFVDNFSGKNGLKEAYQKLAWNQLLRGNANGYIEYMKQVKLRGVARSDPDKAALREANSGEMPDGLLLKTRLLFDGGYYSRAYDLLKNAGGRYDTDSRNKLEYLYRMGRITQQMGKRELAQSYFKQTIELGEKRPWYFACNAALQLGIMKELVLDVQSARVWFKKCLSIQPEEYATSLHAKAKAGLNRIRRLADD
;
A
#
# COMPACT_ATOMS: atom_id res chain seq x y z
N ASP A 1 -10.51 10.36 8.90
CA ASP A 1 -10.96 11.61 9.58
C ASP A 1 -10.50 11.77 11.02
N ARG A 2 -10.83 10.86 11.96
CA ARG A 2 -10.45 11.02 13.38
C ARG A 2 -8.95 11.22 13.61
N ALA A 3 -8.09 10.49 12.89
CA ALA A 3 -6.64 10.68 12.95
C ALA A 3 -6.21 12.10 12.52
N ILE A 4 -6.79 12.64 11.44
CA ILE A 4 -6.50 13.99 10.96
C ILE A 4 -6.90 15.03 12.02
N LYS A 5 -8.07 14.86 12.65
CA LYS A 5 -8.52 15.72 13.73
C LYS A 5 -7.52 15.75 14.89
N ILE A 6 -7.23 14.58 15.46
CA ILE A 6 -6.30 14.44 16.60
C ILE A 6 -4.92 15.04 16.27
N LEU A 7 -4.36 14.70 15.10
CA LEU A 7 -3.03 15.18 14.70
C LEU A 7 -3.00 16.67 14.39
N SER A 8 -4.13 17.27 13.95
CA SER A 8 -4.22 18.71 13.71
C SER A 8 -4.40 19.51 15.00
N GLU A 9 -4.95 18.88 16.05
CA GLU A 9 -5.21 19.48 17.37
C GLU A 9 -4.08 19.26 18.37
N LEU A 10 -2.98 18.60 17.98
CA LEU A 10 -1.83 18.41 18.87
C LEU A 10 -1.29 19.76 19.36
N PRO A 11 -0.97 19.89 20.66
CA PRO A 11 -0.37 21.10 21.19
C PRO A 11 0.99 21.36 20.54
N ARG A 12 1.30 22.64 20.32
CA ARG A 12 2.52 23.15 19.67
C ARG A 12 3.00 24.37 20.44
N GLY A 13 4.29 24.67 20.34
CA GLY A 13 4.92 25.82 20.99
C GLY A 13 6.13 25.40 21.81
N ASP A 14 6.83 26.39 22.37
CA ASP A 14 8.09 26.19 23.09
C ASP A 14 7.93 25.38 24.38
N ASP A 15 6.70 25.34 24.92
CA ASP A 15 6.34 24.53 26.10
C ASP A 15 6.29 23.01 25.81
N TYR A 16 6.40 22.59 24.53
CA TYR A 16 6.26 21.20 24.11
C TYR A 16 7.47 20.73 23.30
N HIS A 17 7.87 19.48 23.51
CA HIS A 17 8.92 18.87 22.69
C HIS A 17 8.45 18.71 21.22
N PRO A 18 9.25 19.12 20.21
CA PRO A 18 8.87 18.98 18.82
C PRO A 18 8.63 17.53 18.41
N LEU A 19 7.38 17.20 18.03
CA LEU A 19 7.00 15.88 17.53
C LEU A 19 6.88 15.89 16.00
N HIS A 20 7.99 16.02 15.29
CA HIS A 20 7.99 16.11 13.83
C HIS A 20 7.34 14.90 13.15
N TYR A 21 7.42 13.71 13.76
CA TYR A 21 6.75 12.53 13.22
C TYR A 21 5.22 12.67 13.15
N ALA A 22 4.61 13.52 13.99
CA ALA A 22 3.18 13.82 13.88
C ALA A 22 2.84 14.58 12.59
N ASP A 23 3.73 15.45 12.10
CA ASP A 23 3.55 16.12 10.80
C ASP A 23 3.63 15.12 9.64
N PHE A 24 4.52 14.11 9.72
CA PHE A 24 4.53 13.01 8.76
C PHE A 24 3.20 12.26 8.74
N LEU A 25 2.72 11.82 9.91
CA LEU A 25 1.45 11.10 10.04
C LEU A 25 0.26 11.93 9.54
N LEU A 26 0.24 13.24 9.86
CA LEU A 26 -0.81 14.14 9.43
C LEU A 26 -0.82 14.29 7.91
N GLY A 27 0.36 14.46 7.31
CA GLY A 27 0.54 14.59 5.87
C GLY A 27 0.10 13.34 5.12
N VAL A 28 0.52 12.16 5.59
CA VAL A 28 0.08 10.87 5.06
C VAL A 28 -1.44 10.71 5.16
N ALA A 29 -2.03 11.00 6.33
CA ALA A 29 -3.47 10.87 6.54
C ALA A 29 -4.29 11.80 5.62
N ARG A 30 -3.84 13.06 5.46
CA ARG A 30 -4.43 14.02 4.51
C ARG A 30 -4.28 13.55 3.07
N LEU A 31 -3.12 13.01 2.71
CA LEU A 31 -2.88 12.49 1.36
C LEU A 31 -3.78 11.28 1.05
N HIS A 32 -4.00 10.39 2.02
CA HIS A 32 -4.93 9.27 1.88
C HIS A 32 -6.38 9.72 1.63
N ARG A 33 -6.79 10.85 2.22
CA ARG A 33 -8.11 11.45 1.98
C ARG A 33 -8.18 12.26 0.68
N LEU A 34 -7.02 12.52 0.07
CA LEU A 34 -6.79 13.34 -1.12
C LEU A 34 -7.01 14.83 -0.89
N ASP A 35 -6.63 15.33 0.28
CA ASP A 35 -6.73 16.75 0.59
C ASP A 35 -5.73 17.57 -0.27
N GLU A 36 -6.15 18.73 -0.77
CA GLU A 36 -5.34 19.60 -1.65
C GLU A 36 -4.05 20.12 -0.99
N ASN A 37 -4.03 20.20 0.33
CA ASN A 37 -2.92 20.69 1.14
C ASN A 37 -2.18 19.58 1.90
N ALA A 38 -2.33 18.32 1.48
CA ALA A 38 -1.70 17.15 2.10
C ALA A 38 -0.16 17.23 2.16
N GLN A 39 0.46 17.99 1.26
CA GLN A 39 1.90 18.22 1.22
C GLN A 39 2.43 19.08 2.37
N LEU A 40 1.62 20.00 2.94
CA LEU A 40 2.14 20.98 3.91
C LEU A 40 2.74 20.34 5.16
N PRO A 41 2.10 19.35 5.80
CA PRO A 41 2.70 18.63 6.92
C PRO A 41 3.92 17.79 6.50
N LEU A 42 3.90 17.18 5.31
CA LEU A 42 5.04 16.41 4.81
C LEU A 42 6.28 17.28 4.59
N LEU A 43 6.10 18.50 4.08
CA LEU A 43 7.17 19.49 3.94
C LEU A 43 7.76 19.85 5.30
N ARG A 44 6.91 20.20 6.29
CA ARG A 44 7.38 20.46 7.65
C ARG A 44 8.16 19.29 8.25
N PHE A 45 7.73 18.04 7.99
CA PHE A 45 8.47 16.88 8.44
C PHE A 45 9.86 16.79 7.81
N VAL A 46 9.97 16.87 6.48
CA VAL A 46 11.28 16.73 5.82
C VAL A 46 12.23 17.89 6.10
N ASP A 47 11.70 19.08 6.40
CA ASP A 47 12.50 20.27 6.69
C ASP A 47 13.03 20.29 8.14
N ASN A 48 12.29 19.72 9.09
CA ASN A 48 12.62 19.83 10.53
C ASN A 48 13.06 18.52 11.18
N PHE A 49 12.81 17.36 10.57
CA PHE A 49 13.18 16.08 11.16
C PHE A 49 14.68 15.79 11.00
N SER A 50 15.38 15.68 12.13
CA SER A 50 16.82 15.40 12.18
C SER A 50 17.18 13.91 12.04
N GLY A 51 16.20 13.01 12.08
CA GLY A 51 16.40 11.57 11.91
C GLY A 51 16.48 11.14 10.44
N LYS A 52 16.76 9.85 10.20
CA LYS A 52 16.90 9.30 8.83
C LYS A 52 15.78 8.36 8.39
N ASN A 53 15.03 7.79 9.34
CA ASN A 53 13.96 6.82 9.06
C ASN A 53 12.70 7.55 8.59
N GLY A 54 12.00 7.03 7.59
CA GLY A 54 10.75 7.60 7.07
C GLY A 54 10.93 8.79 6.11
N LEU A 55 12.14 9.34 5.96
CA LEU A 55 12.38 10.44 5.01
C LEU A 55 12.17 9.99 3.57
N LYS A 56 12.57 8.77 3.18
CA LYS A 56 12.38 8.28 1.82
C LYS A 56 10.90 8.10 1.52
N GLU A 57 10.16 7.52 2.47
CA GLU A 57 8.71 7.46 2.36
C GLU A 57 8.07 8.85 2.25
N ALA A 58 8.46 9.81 3.09
CA ALA A 58 7.91 11.17 3.05
C ALA A 58 8.11 11.85 1.69
N TYR A 59 9.32 11.75 1.12
CA TYR A 59 9.57 12.28 -0.22
C TYR A 59 8.78 11.54 -1.31
N GLN A 60 8.58 10.23 -1.20
CA GLN A 60 7.70 9.49 -2.11
C GLN A 60 6.25 10.01 -2.02
N LYS A 61 5.74 10.30 -0.82
CA LYS A 61 4.40 10.87 -0.63
C LYS A 61 4.28 12.29 -1.20
N LEU A 62 5.33 13.10 -1.09
CA LEU A 62 5.41 14.40 -1.77
C LEU A 62 5.41 14.23 -3.30
N ALA A 63 6.15 13.27 -3.84
CA ALA A 63 6.13 12.95 -5.26
C ALA A 63 4.72 12.54 -5.73
N TRP A 64 4.05 11.66 -4.99
CA TRP A 64 2.68 11.25 -5.27
C TRP A 64 1.69 12.42 -5.25
N ASN A 65 1.83 13.34 -4.29
CA ASN A 65 1.02 14.56 -4.27
C ASN A 65 1.23 15.40 -5.55
N GLN A 66 2.46 15.55 -6.03
CA GLN A 66 2.75 16.26 -7.28
C GLN A 66 2.11 15.57 -8.50
N LEU A 67 2.26 14.25 -8.60
CA LEU A 67 1.69 13.46 -9.69
C LEU A 67 0.16 13.61 -9.75
N LEU A 68 -0.52 13.53 -8.62
CA LEU A 68 -1.98 13.67 -8.55
C LEU A 68 -2.49 15.09 -8.88
N ARG A 69 -1.61 16.09 -8.83
CA ARG A 69 -1.87 17.47 -9.25
C ARG A 69 -1.47 17.73 -10.71
N GLY A 70 -1.11 16.68 -11.46
CA GLY A 70 -0.67 16.80 -12.86
C GLY A 70 0.77 17.30 -13.02
N ASN A 71 1.54 17.42 -11.94
CA ASN A 71 2.93 17.87 -11.99
C ASN A 71 3.90 16.70 -12.07
N ALA A 72 4.07 16.17 -13.28
CA ALA A 72 5.02 15.09 -13.59
C ALA A 72 6.47 15.45 -13.23
N ASN A 73 6.89 16.69 -13.53
CA ASN A 73 8.25 17.17 -13.19
C ASN A 73 8.47 17.20 -11.68
N GLY A 74 7.46 17.63 -10.91
CA GLY A 74 7.50 17.62 -9.45
C GLY A 74 7.59 16.20 -8.89
N TYR A 75 6.89 15.22 -9.48
CA TYR A 75 7.06 13.82 -9.11
C TYR A 75 8.50 13.35 -9.30
N ILE A 76 9.09 13.63 -10.47
CA ILE A 76 10.46 13.23 -10.80
C ILE A 76 11.47 13.87 -9.83
N GLU A 77 11.29 15.16 -9.53
CA GLU A 77 12.21 15.87 -8.62
C GLU A 77 12.19 15.29 -7.21
N TYR A 78 11.00 15.02 -6.65
CA TYR A 78 10.92 14.36 -5.35
C TYR A 78 11.45 12.91 -5.38
N MET A 79 11.30 12.17 -6.48
CA MET A 79 11.93 10.85 -6.61
C MET A 79 13.46 10.92 -6.61
N LYS A 80 14.08 12.01 -7.07
CA LYS A 80 15.52 12.23 -6.85
C LYS A 80 15.83 12.39 -5.36
N GLN A 81 15.01 13.14 -4.62
CA GLN A 81 15.18 13.31 -3.18
C GLN A 81 15.04 11.99 -2.42
N VAL A 82 14.15 11.08 -2.86
CA VAL A 82 14.05 9.72 -2.31
C VAL A 82 15.38 8.96 -2.41
N LYS A 83 16.17 9.16 -3.48
CA LYS A 83 17.50 8.54 -3.61
C LYS A 83 18.51 9.18 -2.67
N LEU A 84 18.49 10.51 -2.54
CA LEU A 84 19.50 11.30 -1.84
C LEU A 84 19.32 11.37 -0.31
N ARG A 85 18.09 11.30 0.20
CA ARG A 85 17.76 11.57 1.62
C ARG A 85 17.35 10.31 2.37
N GLY A 86 17.55 10.29 3.69
CA GLY A 86 17.12 9.20 4.57
C GLY A 86 17.82 7.85 4.34
N VAL A 87 17.29 6.79 4.95
CA VAL A 87 17.82 5.42 4.84
C VAL A 87 16.72 4.40 4.53
N ALA A 88 17.04 3.39 3.73
CA ALA A 88 16.11 2.31 3.36
C ALA A 88 16.12 1.16 4.38
N ARG A 89 15.78 1.45 5.64
CA ARG A 89 15.73 0.44 6.73
C ARG A 89 14.35 -0.20 6.85
N SER A 90 13.32 0.62 6.84
CA SER A 90 11.92 0.19 6.90
C SER A 90 11.45 -0.35 5.54
N ASP A 91 10.44 -1.22 5.54
CA ASP A 91 9.83 -1.69 4.29
C ASP A 91 9.26 -0.54 3.44
N PRO A 92 8.59 0.49 4.01
CA PRO A 92 8.16 1.66 3.25
C PRO A 92 9.32 2.45 2.62
N ASP A 93 10.41 2.70 3.35
CA ASP A 93 11.56 3.42 2.79
C ASP A 93 12.26 2.60 1.70
N LYS A 94 12.32 1.26 1.84
CA LYS A 94 12.83 0.36 0.79
C LYS A 94 11.95 0.39 -0.46
N ALA A 95 10.63 0.38 -0.28
CA ALA A 95 9.69 0.48 -1.39
C ALA A 95 9.80 1.83 -2.11
N ALA A 96 9.89 2.93 -1.36
CA ALA A 96 10.14 4.26 -1.91
C ALA A 96 11.43 4.29 -2.74
N LEU A 97 12.54 3.77 -2.21
CA LEU A 97 13.81 3.72 -2.93
C LEU A 97 13.72 2.88 -4.22
N ARG A 98 13.02 1.73 -4.18
CA ARG A 98 12.80 0.90 -5.37
C ARG A 98 12.00 1.63 -6.45
N GLU A 99 10.91 2.30 -6.08
CA GLU A 99 10.09 3.09 -7.01
C GLU A 99 10.92 4.22 -7.65
N ALA A 100 11.72 4.92 -6.85
CA ALA A 100 12.62 5.94 -7.39
C ALA A 100 13.66 5.33 -8.36
N ASN A 101 14.15 4.12 -8.07
CA ASN A 101 15.16 3.44 -8.87
C ASN A 101 14.61 2.83 -10.16
N SER A 102 13.34 2.40 -10.21
CA SER A 102 12.75 1.88 -11.44
C SER A 102 12.61 2.96 -12.52
N GLY A 103 12.45 4.23 -12.11
CA GLY A 103 12.16 5.33 -13.03
C GLY A 103 10.76 5.29 -13.62
N GLU A 104 9.93 4.34 -13.20
CA GLU A 104 8.57 4.16 -13.67
C GLU A 104 7.61 5.05 -12.87
N MET A 105 6.82 5.85 -13.57
CA MET A 105 5.78 6.67 -12.97
C MET A 105 4.50 5.85 -12.78
N PRO A 106 3.87 5.86 -11.59
CA PRO A 106 2.60 5.18 -11.36
C PRO A 106 1.48 5.73 -12.24
N ASP A 107 0.50 4.89 -12.57
CA ASP A 107 -0.77 5.37 -13.12
C ASP A 107 -1.53 6.17 -12.05
N GLY A 108 -1.94 7.39 -12.41
CA GLY A 108 -2.57 8.31 -11.46
C GLY A 108 -3.89 7.80 -10.88
N LEU A 109 -4.68 7.02 -11.63
CA LEU A 109 -5.95 6.48 -11.15
C LEU A 109 -5.71 5.32 -10.16
N LEU A 110 -4.77 4.42 -10.46
CA LEU A 110 -4.36 3.36 -9.53
C LEU A 110 -3.73 3.94 -8.26
N LEU A 111 -2.91 4.97 -8.38
CA LEU A 111 -2.32 5.68 -7.23
C LEU A 111 -3.39 6.37 -6.37
N LYS A 112 -4.33 7.10 -6.98
CA LYS A 112 -5.44 7.74 -6.25
C LYS A 112 -6.27 6.71 -5.49
N THR A 113 -6.54 5.57 -6.12
CA THR A 113 -7.24 4.44 -5.51
C THR A 113 -6.47 3.85 -4.33
N ARG A 114 -5.15 3.69 -4.47
CA ARG A 114 -4.26 3.25 -3.37
C ARG A 114 -4.46 4.10 -2.13
N LEU A 115 -4.34 5.41 -2.29
CA LEU A 115 -4.38 6.36 -1.19
C LEU A 115 -5.73 6.32 -0.47
N LEU A 116 -6.82 6.24 -1.23
CA LEU A 116 -8.16 6.08 -0.65
C LEU A 116 -8.30 4.77 0.11
N PHE A 117 -7.80 3.66 -0.44
CA PHE A 117 -7.81 2.36 0.23
C PHE A 117 -7.00 2.38 1.53
N ASP A 118 -5.77 2.92 1.49
CA ASP A 118 -4.87 3.02 2.65
C ASP A 118 -5.45 3.98 3.73
N GLY A 119 -6.33 4.90 3.34
CA GLY A 119 -7.12 5.76 4.24
C GLY A 119 -8.41 5.15 4.80
N GLY A 120 -8.78 3.94 4.37
CA GLY A 120 -10.05 3.30 4.75
C GLY A 120 -11.28 3.78 3.96
N TYR A 121 -11.10 4.58 2.90
CA TYR A 121 -12.19 5.12 2.08
C TYR A 121 -12.61 4.13 0.98
N TYR A 122 -12.99 2.91 1.37
CA TYR A 122 -13.19 1.79 0.43
C TYR A 122 -14.27 2.03 -0.63
N SER A 123 -15.38 2.67 -0.28
CA SER A 123 -16.42 3.00 -1.27
C SER A 123 -15.90 3.96 -2.34
N ARG A 124 -15.20 5.03 -1.93
CA ARG A 124 -14.59 6.00 -2.85
C ARG A 124 -13.54 5.33 -3.75
N ALA A 125 -12.74 4.41 -3.20
CA ALA A 125 -11.77 3.64 -3.96
C ALA A 125 -12.46 2.71 -4.99
N TYR A 126 -13.55 2.05 -4.60
CA TYR A 126 -14.34 1.19 -5.49
C TYR A 126 -14.96 1.97 -6.65
N ASP A 127 -15.56 3.13 -6.37
CA ASP A 127 -16.23 3.94 -7.38
C ASP A 127 -15.26 4.48 -8.45
N LEU A 128 -13.99 4.70 -8.09
CA LEU A 128 -12.94 5.08 -9.04
C LEU A 128 -12.55 3.94 -10.00
N LEU A 129 -12.52 2.69 -9.52
CA LEU A 129 -12.00 1.57 -10.31
C LEU A 129 -13.07 0.70 -10.97
N LYS A 130 -14.31 0.66 -10.47
CA LYS A 130 -15.33 -0.33 -10.89
C LYS A 130 -15.55 -0.45 -12.41
N ASN A 131 -15.35 0.63 -13.15
CA ASN A 131 -15.49 0.67 -14.62
C ASN A 131 -14.17 0.95 -15.37
N ALA A 132 -13.03 0.95 -14.66
CA ALA A 132 -11.72 1.28 -15.24
C ALA A 132 -10.98 0.06 -15.79
N GLY A 133 -11.52 -1.15 -15.63
CA GLY A 133 -10.79 -2.39 -15.93
C GLY A 133 -10.26 -2.54 -17.36
N GLY A 134 -11.00 -2.04 -18.36
CA GLY A 134 -10.60 -2.09 -19.77
C GLY A 134 -9.49 -1.11 -20.14
N ARG A 135 -9.24 -0.07 -19.32
CA ARG A 135 -8.15 0.90 -19.52
C ARG A 135 -6.77 0.24 -19.53
N TYR A 136 -6.64 -0.89 -18.85
CA TYR A 136 -5.36 -1.53 -18.58
C TYR A 136 -5.13 -2.79 -19.42
N ASP A 137 -5.96 -3.07 -20.43
CA ASP A 137 -5.88 -4.33 -21.18
C ASP A 137 -4.56 -4.51 -21.95
N THR A 138 -3.89 -3.42 -22.30
CA THR A 138 -2.59 -3.42 -23.00
C THR A 138 -1.37 -3.30 -22.07
N ASP A 139 -1.57 -3.02 -20.79
CA ASP A 139 -0.51 -2.86 -19.79
C ASP A 139 -0.60 -3.96 -18.74
N SER A 140 0.22 -4.99 -18.90
CA SER A 140 0.21 -6.15 -18.02
C SER A 140 0.46 -5.83 -16.54
N ARG A 141 1.28 -4.80 -16.23
CA ARG A 141 1.59 -4.41 -14.86
C ARG A 141 0.39 -3.72 -14.23
N ASN A 142 -0.13 -2.71 -14.92
CA ASN A 142 -1.28 -1.93 -14.43
C ASN A 142 -2.55 -2.77 -14.39
N LYS A 143 -2.74 -3.74 -15.31
CA LYS A 143 -3.83 -4.71 -15.26
C LYS A 143 -3.76 -5.54 -13.98
N LEU A 144 -2.57 -6.04 -13.67
CA LEU A 144 -2.37 -6.86 -12.49
C LEU A 144 -2.60 -6.07 -11.20
N GLU A 145 -2.08 -4.83 -11.15
CA GLU A 145 -2.33 -3.92 -10.03
C GLU A 145 -3.82 -3.60 -9.87
N TYR A 146 -4.53 -3.32 -10.97
CA TYR A 146 -5.98 -3.11 -10.98
C TYR A 146 -6.72 -4.29 -10.35
N LEU A 147 -6.46 -5.52 -10.81
CA LEU A 147 -7.10 -6.73 -10.30
C LEU A 147 -6.84 -6.90 -8.80
N TYR A 148 -5.58 -6.74 -8.38
CA TYR A 148 -5.20 -6.82 -6.98
C TYR A 148 -5.93 -5.79 -6.12
N ARG A 149 -5.99 -4.52 -6.57
CA ARG A 149 -6.68 -3.43 -5.88
C ARG A 149 -8.16 -3.72 -5.76
N MET A 150 -8.82 -4.15 -6.83
CA MET A 150 -10.22 -4.53 -6.80
C MET A 150 -10.48 -5.67 -5.82
N GLY A 151 -9.59 -6.67 -5.77
CA GLY A 151 -9.64 -7.74 -4.77
C GLY A 151 -9.58 -7.22 -3.33
N ARG A 152 -8.60 -6.35 -3.02
CA ARG A 152 -8.45 -5.76 -1.68
C ARG A 152 -9.63 -4.87 -1.29
N ILE A 153 -10.11 -4.02 -2.20
CA ILE A 153 -11.24 -3.11 -1.96
C ILE A 153 -12.51 -3.92 -1.67
N THR A 154 -12.84 -4.86 -2.55
CA THR A 154 -14.05 -5.68 -2.41
C THR A 154 -13.99 -6.59 -1.18
N GLN A 155 -12.80 -7.07 -0.81
CA GLN A 155 -12.58 -7.78 0.46
C GLN A 155 -12.96 -6.91 1.66
N GLN A 156 -12.48 -5.66 1.73
CA GLN A 156 -12.79 -4.76 2.84
C GLN A 156 -14.26 -4.30 2.86
N MET A 157 -14.92 -4.31 1.70
CA MET A 157 -16.36 -4.05 1.59
C MET A 157 -17.23 -5.28 1.91
N GLY A 158 -16.64 -6.42 2.28
CA GLY A 158 -17.38 -7.66 2.58
C GLY A 158 -17.93 -8.40 1.35
N LYS A 159 -17.57 -7.98 0.13
CA LYS A 159 -17.99 -8.62 -1.13
C LYS A 159 -17.11 -9.84 -1.43
N ARG A 160 -17.30 -10.91 -0.66
CA ARG A 160 -16.37 -12.07 -0.54
C ARG A 160 -16.15 -12.81 -1.86
N GLU A 161 -17.21 -13.07 -2.63
CA GLU A 161 -17.13 -13.81 -3.89
C GLU A 161 -16.34 -13.03 -4.93
N LEU A 162 -16.60 -11.72 -5.02
CA LEU A 162 -15.93 -10.83 -5.93
C LEU A 162 -14.44 -10.67 -5.57
N ALA A 163 -14.12 -10.52 -4.28
CA ALA A 163 -12.75 -10.47 -3.80
C ALA A 163 -11.97 -11.75 -4.17
N GLN A 164 -12.59 -12.92 -3.96
CA GLN A 164 -11.97 -14.20 -4.34
C GLN A 164 -11.70 -14.29 -5.84
N SER A 165 -12.65 -13.85 -6.67
CA SER A 165 -12.47 -13.84 -8.13
C SER A 165 -11.29 -12.97 -8.55
N TYR A 166 -11.23 -11.73 -8.06
CA TYR A 166 -10.12 -10.83 -8.37
C TYR A 166 -8.76 -11.36 -7.87
N PHE A 167 -8.70 -11.93 -6.66
CA PHE A 167 -7.45 -12.51 -6.17
C PHE A 167 -6.99 -13.71 -6.98
N LYS A 168 -7.90 -14.60 -7.40
CA LYS A 168 -7.55 -15.74 -8.27
C LYS A 168 -6.97 -15.27 -9.60
N GLN A 169 -7.63 -14.32 -10.26
CA GLN A 169 -7.10 -13.70 -11.50
C GLN A 169 -5.75 -13.03 -11.27
N THR A 170 -5.58 -12.32 -10.14
CA THR A 170 -4.29 -11.71 -9.76
C THR A 170 -3.19 -12.76 -9.64
N ILE A 171 -3.47 -13.91 -9.02
CA ILE A 171 -2.49 -14.98 -8.85
C ILE A 171 -2.14 -15.60 -10.21
N GLU A 172 -3.15 -15.93 -11.01
CA GLU A 172 -3.00 -16.57 -12.32
C GLU A 172 -2.12 -15.74 -13.27
N LEU A 173 -2.36 -14.43 -13.36
CA LEU A 173 -1.61 -13.54 -14.25
C LEU A 173 -0.26 -13.10 -13.67
N GLY A 174 -0.10 -13.15 -12.34
CA GLY A 174 0.99 -12.49 -11.63
C GLY A 174 1.99 -13.40 -10.95
N GLU A 175 1.74 -14.71 -10.81
CA GLU A 175 2.58 -15.60 -9.99
C GLU A 175 4.04 -15.72 -10.45
N LYS A 176 4.31 -15.48 -11.74
CA LYS A 176 5.67 -15.47 -12.33
C LYS A 176 6.24 -14.05 -12.51
N ARG A 177 5.54 -13.02 -12.03
CA ARG A 177 5.95 -11.62 -12.14
C ARG A 177 6.67 -11.18 -10.86
N PRO A 178 7.60 -10.21 -10.94
CA PRO A 178 8.37 -9.77 -9.77
C PRO A 178 7.54 -9.02 -8.72
N TRP A 179 6.37 -8.52 -9.10
CA TRP A 179 5.55 -7.67 -8.22
C TRP A 179 4.81 -8.47 -7.15
N TYR A 180 4.63 -7.85 -5.99
CA TYR A 180 4.06 -8.50 -4.80
C TYR A 180 2.57 -8.89 -4.90
N PHE A 181 1.87 -8.43 -5.94
CA PHE A 181 0.42 -8.54 -6.06
C PHE A 181 -0.09 -9.98 -5.94
N ALA A 182 0.50 -10.92 -6.68
CA ALA A 182 0.11 -12.33 -6.65
C ALA A 182 0.41 -12.99 -5.30
N CYS A 183 1.59 -12.71 -4.71
CA CYS A 183 1.97 -13.23 -3.41
C CYS A 183 0.99 -12.77 -2.31
N ASN A 184 0.61 -11.49 -2.32
CA ASN A 184 -0.33 -10.94 -1.35
C ASN A 184 -1.78 -11.41 -1.62
N ALA A 185 -2.20 -11.54 -2.88
CA ALA A 185 -3.49 -12.12 -3.22
C ALA A 185 -3.64 -13.54 -2.67
N ALA A 186 -2.61 -14.38 -2.80
CA ALA A 186 -2.60 -15.73 -2.21
C ALA A 186 -2.67 -15.68 -0.67
N LEU A 187 -1.95 -14.76 -0.03
CA LEU A 187 -2.06 -14.54 1.41
C LEU A 187 -3.50 -14.17 1.83
N GLN A 188 -4.14 -13.24 1.11
CA GLN A 188 -5.51 -12.81 1.42
C GLN A 188 -6.52 -13.93 1.24
N LEU A 189 -6.40 -14.76 0.19
CA LEU A 189 -7.24 -15.95 0.04
C LEU A 189 -7.07 -16.92 1.22
N GLY A 190 -5.84 -17.14 1.69
CA GLY A 190 -5.57 -17.94 2.89
C GLY A 190 -6.28 -17.40 4.13
N ILE A 191 -6.17 -16.09 4.37
CA ILE A 191 -6.85 -15.41 5.49
C ILE A 191 -8.38 -15.52 5.35
N MET A 192 -8.93 -15.30 4.16
CA MET A 192 -10.38 -15.39 3.93
C MET A 192 -10.92 -16.80 4.20
N LYS A 193 -10.15 -17.84 3.84
CA LYS A 193 -10.52 -19.23 4.09
C LYS A 193 -10.39 -19.63 5.55
N GLU A 194 -9.35 -19.14 6.22
CA GLU A 194 -9.18 -19.27 7.67
C GLU A 194 -10.38 -18.68 8.43
N LEU A 195 -10.85 -17.49 8.05
CA LEU A 195 -11.99 -16.82 8.70
C LEU A 195 -13.32 -17.59 8.62
N VAL A 196 -13.47 -18.50 7.66
CA VAL A 196 -14.66 -19.34 7.51
C VAL A 196 -14.40 -20.80 7.91
N LEU A 197 -13.30 -21.04 8.63
CA LEU A 197 -12.87 -22.36 9.11
C LEU A 197 -12.64 -23.40 8.01
N ASP A 198 -12.42 -22.97 6.77
CA ASP A 198 -12.02 -23.82 5.64
C ASP A 198 -10.50 -24.05 5.70
N VAL A 199 -10.09 -24.86 6.68
CA VAL A 199 -8.68 -25.15 7.01
C VAL A 199 -7.91 -25.72 5.82
N GLN A 200 -8.55 -26.61 5.04
CA GLN A 200 -7.91 -27.24 3.90
C GLN A 200 -7.57 -26.21 2.82
N SER A 201 -8.53 -25.35 2.44
CA SER A 201 -8.28 -24.30 1.45
C SER A 201 -7.32 -23.24 1.98
N ALA A 202 -7.42 -22.86 3.25
CA ALA A 202 -6.51 -21.90 3.87
C ALA A 202 -5.06 -22.37 3.76
N ARG A 203 -4.80 -23.67 4.03
CA ARG A 203 -3.48 -24.29 3.90
C ARG A 203 -2.94 -24.21 2.47
N VAL A 204 -3.78 -24.50 1.48
CA VAL A 204 -3.40 -24.42 0.05
C VAL A 204 -2.94 -23.00 -0.29
N TRP A 205 -3.73 -21.99 0.07
CA TRP A 205 -3.42 -20.60 -0.29
C TRP A 205 -2.23 -20.02 0.48
N PHE A 206 -2.05 -20.35 1.76
CA PHE A 206 -0.84 -19.94 2.48
C PHE A 206 0.42 -20.58 1.88
N LYS A 207 0.37 -21.87 1.50
CA LYS A 207 1.47 -22.51 0.78
C LYS A 207 1.73 -21.86 -0.58
N LYS A 208 0.67 -21.48 -1.31
CA LYS A 208 0.80 -20.73 -2.58
C LYS A 208 1.46 -19.37 -2.39
N CYS A 209 1.15 -18.65 -1.31
CA CYS A 209 1.85 -17.41 -0.96
C CYS A 209 3.36 -17.65 -0.77
N LEU A 210 3.74 -18.71 -0.04
CA LEU A 210 5.14 -19.07 0.22
C LEU A 210 5.91 -19.53 -1.03
N SER A 211 5.23 -20.05 -2.06
CA SER A 211 5.87 -20.44 -3.32
C SER A 211 6.17 -19.26 -4.25
N ILE A 212 5.49 -18.12 -4.08
CA ILE A 212 5.69 -16.93 -4.92
C ILE A 212 6.77 -16.05 -4.29
N GLN A 213 7.78 -15.67 -5.08
CA GLN A 213 8.94 -14.88 -4.64
C GLN A 213 8.90 -13.47 -5.25
N PRO A 214 8.19 -12.51 -4.63
CA PRO A 214 8.18 -11.15 -5.12
C PRO A 214 9.46 -10.39 -4.72
N GLU A 215 9.83 -9.37 -5.50
CA GLU A 215 10.94 -8.47 -5.17
C GLU A 215 10.62 -7.57 -3.97
N GLU A 216 9.32 -7.36 -3.71
CA GLU A 216 8.82 -6.48 -2.68
C GLU A 216 8.05 -7.23 -1.60
N TYR A 217 8.30 -6.85 -0.34
CA TYR A 217 7.55 -7.33 0.83
C TYR A 217 7.59 -8.85 1.08
N ALA A 218 8.41 -9.62 0.35
CA ALA A 218 8.47 -11.09 0.47
C ALA A 218 8.57 -11.56 1.92
N THR A 219 9.53 -11.02 2.68
CA THR A 219 9.73 -11.36 4.09
C THR A 219 8.46 -11.18 4.93
N SER A 220 7.80 -10.03 4.79
CA SER A 220 6.59 -9.69 5.54
C SER A 220 5.40 -10.58 5.12
N LEU A 221 5.22 -10.81 3.83
CA LEU A 221 4.14 -11.63 3.29
C LEU A 221 4.30 -13.10 3.70
N HIS A 222 5.49 -13.65 3.56
CA HIS A 222 5.79 -15.02 3.94
C HIS A 222 5.73 -15.23 5.45
N ALA A 223 6.17 -14.27 6.25
CA ALA A 223 6.02 -14.34 7.70
C ALA A 223 4.53 -14.43 8.10
N LYS A 224 3.67 -13.62 7.47
CA LYS A 224 2.21 -13.68 7.69
C LYS A 224 1.60 -15.01 7.25
N ALA A 225 2.02 -15.55 6.11
CA ALA A 225 1.55 -16.86 5.65
C ALA A 225 1.99 -18.00 6.57
N LYS A 226 3.24 -17.99 7.06
CA LYS A 226 3.74 -18.95 8.07
C LYS A 226 2.95 -18.85 9.38
N ALA A 227 2.67 -17.64 9.84
CA ALA A 227 1.83 -17.43 11.02
C ALA A 227 0.40 -17.98 10.81
N GLY A 228 -0.18 -17.80 9.62
CA GLY A 228 -1.46 -18.42 9.24
C GLY A 228 -1.44 -19.94 9.27
N LEU A 229 -0.41 -20.56 8.68
CA LEU A 229 -0.21 -22.01 8.74
C LEU A 229 -0.11 -22.54 10.18
N ASN A 230 0.55 -21.80 11.07
CA ASN A 230 0.65 -22.17 12.47
C ASN A 230 -0.69 -22.09 13.21
N ARG A 231 -1.53 -21.09 12.90
CA ARG A 231 -2.87 -20.95 13.50
C ARG A 231 -3.80 -22.08 13.07
N ILE A 232 -3.88 -22.36 11.76
CA ILE A 232 -4.77 -23.41 11.25
C ILE A 232 -4.31 -24.83 11.60
N ARG A 233 -3.04 -25.01 11.97
CA ARG A 233 -2.56 -26.30 12.50
C ARG A 233 -3.18 -26.57 13.86
N ARG A 234 -3.16 -25.59 14.77
CA ARG A 234 -3.74 -25.71 16.11
C ARG A 234 -5.24 -26.00 16.04
N LEU A 235 -5.96 -25.30 15.17
CA LEU A 235 -7.40 -25.53 14.94
C LEU A 235 -7.76 -26.93 14.40
N ALA A 236 -6.79 -27.67 13.85
CA ALA A 236 -7.00 -29.03 13.37
C ALA A 236 -6.62 -30.09 14.41
N ASP A 237 -5.88 -29.68 15.45
CA ASP A 237 -5.44 -30.51 16.57
C ASP A 237 -6.43 -30.41 17.77
N ASP A 238 -7.34 -29.43 17.76
CA ASP A 238 -8.44 -29.19 18.73
C ASP A 238 -9.78 -29.77 18.21
#